data_AF-A0A392N0A4-F1
#
_entry.id   AF-A0A392N0A4-F1
#
_cell.length_a   1.000
_cell.length_b   1.000
_cell.length_c   1.000
_cell.angle_alpha   90.00
_cell.angle_beta   90.00
_cell.angle_gamma   90.00
#
_symmetry.space_group_name_H-M   'P 1'
#
loop_
_entity.id
_entity.type
_entity.pdbx_description
1 polymer ?
#
loop_
_entity_poly.entity_id
_entity_poly.type
_entity_poly.pdbx_seq_one_letter_code
_entity_poly.pdbx_strand_id
1 'polypeptide(L)'
;MQDQIENARAAIRWSADYLLKAATATPDTLYVQPNMDHRCWERPEDMDTPRNVYKVSAQNPGSDVAAETAAALAASSLVFIDSDPTYSSQLLQAAINDELLWGASWIYKASGINSYMEFIQSNGHILGADDDGYTFSWDDKRPGTKILLSKEFLEKNSEEFQLYKAHADNYICSLIPGTPGFQAQYTSGQ
;
A
#
# COMPACT_ATOMS: atom_id res chain seq x y z
N MET A 1 26.29 0.77 4.84
CA MET A 1 24.84 0.92 4.59
C MET A 1 24.37 2.38 4.51
N GLN A 2 25.13 3.38 5.01
CA GLN A 2 24.78 4.81 4.85
C GLN A 2 24.57 5.25 3.38
N ASP A 3 25.26 4.63 2.41
CA ASP A 3 25.30 5.09 1.00
C ASP A 3 24.03 4.86 0.17
N GLN A 4 22.99 4.21 0.70
CA GLN A 4 21.78 3.93 -0.09
C GLN A 4 20.51 4.60 0.45
N ILE A 5 20.57 5.20 1.65
CA ILE A 5 19.40 5.86 2.25
C ILE A 5 18.95 7.04 1.39
N GLU A 6 19.88 7.86 0.91
CA GLU A 6 19.55 9.00 0.07
C GLU A 6 19.03 8.58 -1.31
N ASN A 7 19.58 7.51 -1.90
CA ASN A 7 19.05 6.94 -3.14
C ASN A 7 17.63 6.40 -2.96
N ALA A 8 17.37 5.69 -1.84
CA ALA A 8 16.04 5.19 -1.52
C ALA A 8 15.04 6.33 -1.29
N ARG A 9 15.43 7.37 -0.55
CA ARG A 9 14.62 8.58 -0.36
C ARG A 9 14.33 9.29 -1.68
N ALA A 10 15.32 9.44 -2.55
CA ALA A 10 15.14 10.05 -3.86
C ALA A 10 14.15 9.24 -4.73
N ALA A 11 14.26 7.92 -4.72
CA ALA A 11 13.33 7.05 -5.45
C ALA A 11 11.90 7.12 -4.90
N ILE A 12 11.73 7.12 -3.57
CA ILE A 12 10.41 7.26 -2.93
C ILE A 12 9.81 8.63 -3.25
N ARG A 13 10.60 9.71 -3.17
CA ARG A 13 10.15 11.06 -3.53
C ARG A 13 9.69 11.15 -4.98
N TRP A 14 10.45 10.57 -5.91
CA TRP A 14 10.09 10.57 -7.33
C TRP A 14 8.71 9.96 -7.58
N SER A 15 8.45 8.80 -6.98
CA SER A 15 7.15 8.12 -7.07
C SER A 15 6.04 8.89 -6.36
N ALA A 16 6.31 9.39 -5.15
CA ALA A 16 5.33 10.16 -4.37
C ALA A 16 4.96 11.47 -5.07
N ASP A 17 5.90 12.16 -5.72
CA ASP A 17 5.62 13.35 -6.52
C ASP A 17 4.69 13.06 -7.70
N TYR A 18 4.86 11.91 -8.37
CA TYR A 18 3.97 11.47 -9.43
C TYR A 18 2.56 11.19 -8.90
N LEU A 19 2.45 10.40 -7.82
CA LEU A 19 1.17 10.05 -7.21
C LEU A 19 0.43 11.27 -6.67
N LEU A 20 1.15 12.19 -6.03
CA LEU A 20 0.59 13.44 -5.54
C LEU A 20 0.00 14.26 -6.69
N LYS A 21 0.74 14.42 -7.79
CA LYS A 21 0.22 15.09 -9.00
C LYS A 21 -1.01 14.37 -9.56
N ALA A 22 -0.98 13.04 -9.65
CA ALA A 22 -2.08 12.26 -10.18
C ALA A 22 -3.36 12.33 -9.32
N ALA A 23 -3.21 12.45 -8.00
CA ALA A 23 -4.31 12.51 -7.03
C ALA A 23 -4.85 13.93 -6.81
N THR A 24 -4.04 14.98 -7.00
CA THR A 24 -4.43 16.37 -6.69
C THR A 24 -4.59 17.26 -7.91
N ALA A 25 -4.33 16.76 -9.13
CA ALA A 25 -4.48 17.57 -10.35
C ALA A 25 -5.92 18.04 -10.59
N THR A 26 -6.92 17.27 -10.16
CA THR A 26 -8.34 17.64 -10.27
C THR A 26 -9.09 17.09 -9.06
N PRO A 27 -9.97 17.89 -8.41
CA PRO A 27 -10.79 17.39 -7.31
C PRO A 27 -11.59 16.14 -7.68
N ASP A 28 -11.75 15.23 -6.72
CA ASP A 28 -12.52 13.98 -6.85
C ASP A 28 -12.10 13.09 -8.03
N THR A 29 -10.85 13.22 -8.47
CA THR A 29 -10.31 12.52 -9.64
C THR A 29 -8.91 11.99 -9.33
N LEU A 30 -8.69 10.70 -9.60
CA LEU A 30 -7.37 10.10 -9.58
C LEU A 30 -7.01 9.60 -10.99
N TYR A 31 -5.87 10.03 -11.51
CA TYR A 31 -5.34 9.57 -12.79
C TYR A 31 -4.50 8.30 -12.62
N VAL A 32 -4.78 7.25 -13.39
CA VAL A 32 -4.27 5.89 -13.08
C VAL A 32 -3.43 5.26 -14.18
N GLN A 33 -3.69 5.54 -15.46
CA GLN A 33 -3.01 4.82 -16.54
C GLN A 33 -3.01 5.58 -17.88
N PRO A 34 -1.98 5.36 -18.73
CA PRO A 34 -2.07 5.48 -20.19
C PRO A 34 -2.15 4.13 -20.93
N ASN A 35 -2.85 4.06 -22.06
CA ASN A 35 -3.04 2.83 -22.86
C ASN A 35 -2.26 2.88 -24.20
N MET A 36 -2.19 1.74 -24.92
CA MET A 36 -1.66 1.53 -26.29
C MET A 36 -0.14 1.31 -26.45
N ASP A 37 0.59 1.18 -25.35
CA ASP A 37 2.06 1.12 -25.31
C ASP A 37 2.65 -0.15 -25.97
N HIS A 38 2.00 -1.32 -25.86
CA HIS A 38 2.60 -2.61 -26.25
C HIS A 38 2.66 -2.90 -27.76
N ARG A 39 2.32 -1.92 -28.61
CA ARG A 39 2.31 -2.10 -30.08
C ARG A 39 3.63 -1.74 -30.74
N CYS A 40 4.48 -0.97 -30.07
CA CYS A 40 5.77 -0.52 -30.58
C CYS A 40 6.87 -0.94 -29.60
N TRP A 41 8.03 -1.31 -30.13
CA TRP A 41 9.25 -1.46 -29.33
C TRP A 41 10.20 -0.32 -29.69
N GLU A 42 10.16 0.73 -28.88
CA GLU A 42 10.91 1.96 -29.08
C GLU A 42 11.54 2.45 -27.77
N ARG A 43 12.47 3.40 -27.87
CA ARG A 43 13.02 4.04 -26.67
C ARG A 43 11.95 4.96 -26.08
N PRO A 44 11.81 5.02 -24.74
CA PRO A 44 10.81 5.88 -24.10
C PRO A 44 10.97 7.36 -24.46
N GLU A 45 12.18 7.82 -24.80
CA GLU A 45 12.44 9.20 -25.24
C GLU A 45 11.94 9.52 -26.66
N ASP A 46 11.74 8.50 -27.50
CA ASP A 46 11.34 8.63 -28.91
C ASP A 46 9.86 8.30 -29.15
N MET A 47 9.09 8.07 -28.08
CA MET A 47 7.70 7.61 -28.20
C MET A 47 6.81 8.61 -28.94
N ASP A 48 6.21 8.17 -30.04
CA ASP A 48 5.25 8.95 -30.83
C ASP A 48 3.79 8.48 -30.67
N THR A 49 3.59 7.37 -29.95
CA THR A 49 2.27 6.80 -29.69
C THR A 49 1.42 7.68 -28.75
N PRO A 50 0.13 7.91 -29.04
CA PRO A 50 -0.74 8.70 -28.16
C PRO A 50 -0.88 8.06 -26.76
N ARG A 51 -0.52 8.82 -25.72
CA ARG A 51 -0.63 8.39 -24.31
C ARG A 51 -1.86 9.01 -23.65
N ASN A 52 -3.03 8.48 -23.96
CA ASN A 52 -4.30 8.95 -23.39
C ASN A 52 -4.36 8.61 -21.90
N VAL A 53 -4.68 9.59 -21.04
CA VAL A 53 -4.75 9.39 -19.60
C VAL A 53 -6.16 8.93 -19.19
N TYR A 54 -6.23 7.87 -18.41
CA TYR A 54 -7.43 7.33 -17.78
C TYR A 54 -7.51 7.75 -16.32
N LYS A 55 -8.74 7.89 -15.83
CA LYS A 55 -9.02 8.38 -14.49
C LYS A 55 -10.15 7.61 -13.83
N VAL A 56 -10.11 7.57 -12.50
CA VAL A 56 -11.19 7.13 -11.64
C VAL A 56 -11.84 8.34 -10.96
N SER A 57 -13.12 8.23 -10.66
CA SER A 57 -13.95 9.28 -10.05
C SER A 57 -15.17 8.63 -9.37
N ALA A 58 -15.96 9.38 -8.63
CA ALA A 58 -17.19 8.85 -8.04
C ALA A 58 -18.16 8.22 -9.08
N GLN A 59 -18.16 8.70 -10.33
CA GLN A 59 -18.98 8.15 -11.41
C GLN A 59 -18.38 6.92 -12.08
N ASN A 60 -17.04 6.76 -12.00
CA ASN A 60 -16.29 5.64 -12.54
C ASN A 60 -15.30 5.17 -11.47
N PRO A 61 -15.76 4.44 -10.46
CA PRO A 61 -14.97 4.16 -9.26
C PRO A 61 -13.86 3.14 -9.55
N GLY A 62 -12.79 3.21 -8.74
CA GLY A 62 -11.67 2.26 -8.75
C GLY A 62 -10.99 2.25 -7.39
N SER A 63 -11.68 1.66 -6.41
CA SER A 63 -11.29 1.72 -5.00
C SER A 63 -9.95 1.05 -4.71
N ASP A 64 -9.57 0.04 -5.47
CA ASP A 64 -8.30 -0.69 -5.37
C ASP A 64 -7.10 0.22 -5.62
N VAL A 65 -7.00 0.82 -6.80
CA VAL A 65 -5.91 1.71 -7.19
C VAL A 65 -5.90 3.00 -6.36
N ALA A 66 -7.08 3.47 -5.97
CA ALA A 66 -7.27 4.58 -5.06
C ALA A 66 -6.60 4.27 -3.70
N ALA A 67 -7.02 3.20 -3.03
CA ALA A 67 -6.46 2.83 -1.74
C ALA A 67 -4.97 2.48 -1.77
N GLU A 68 -4.45 1.90 -2.86
CA GLU A 68 -3.00 1.71 -3.02
C GLU A 68 -2.25 3.04 -3.13
N THR A 69 -2.82 4.01 -3.84
CA THR A 69 -2.26 5.37 -3.93
C THR A 69 -2.25 6.02 -2.55
N ALA A 70 -3.34 5.91 -1.80
CA ALA A 70 -3.45 6.37 -0.43
C ALA A 70 -2.40 5.74 0.49
N ALA A 71 -2.27 4.41 0.44
CA ALA A 71 -1.28 3.66 1.21
C ALA A 71 0.15 4.09 0.87
N ALA A 72 0.48 4.24 -0.41
CA ALA A 72 1.80 4.67 -0.87
C ALA A 72 2.14 6.09 -0.38
N LEU A 73 1.19 7.02 -0.44
CA LEU A 73 1.37 8.39 0.04
C LEU A 73 1.52 8.43 1.58
N ALA A 74 0.70 7.69 2.32
CA ALA A 74 0.81 7.60 3.79
C ALA A 74 2.11 6.90 4.25
N ALA A 75 2.55 5.85 3.58
CA ALA A 75 3.84 5.24 3.87
C ALA A 75 5.01 6.18 3.54
N SER A 76 4.91 6.92 2.44
CA SER A 76 5.93 7.91 2.04
C SER A 76 6.01 9.08 3.02
N SER A 77 4.89 9.52 3.60
CA SER A 77 4.91 10.60 4.61
C SER A 77 5.74 10.26 5.84
N LEU A 78 5.67 9.00 6.30
CA LEU A 78 6.50 8.48 7.40
C LEU A 78 8.00 8.52 7.07
N VAL A 79 8.40 8.29 5.83
CA VAL A 79 9.82 8.33 5.41
C VAL A 79 10.40 9.74 5.49
N PHE A 80 9.57 10.77 5.24
CA PHE A 80 9.98 12.17 5.23
C PHE A 80 9.62 12.93 6.52
N ILE A 81 9.06 12.28 7.53
CA ILE A 81 8.53 12.94 8.73
C ILE A 81 9.57 13.84 9.43
N ASP A 82 10.82 13.39 9.50
CA ASP A 82 11.91 14.13 10.14
C ASP A 82 12.70 15.01 9.16
N SER A 83 12.87 14.55 7.91
CA SER A 83 13.76 15.21 6.93
C SER A 83 13.08 16.30 6.11
N ASP A 84 11.76 16.19 5.91
CA ASP A 84 10.93 17.19 5.21
C ASP A 84 9.48 17.15 5.76
N PRO A 85 9.24 17.73 6.95
CA PRO A 85 7.95 17.67 7.62
C PRO A 85 6.80 18.31 6.82
N THR A 86 7.11 19.33 6.01
CA THR A 86 6.14 19.98 5.14
C THR A 86 5.67 19.04 4.03
N TYR A 87 6.61 18.39 3.34
CA TYR A 87 6.28 17.39 2.33
C TYR A 87 5.57 16.17 2.93
N SER A 88 6.05 15.68 4.09
CA SER A 88 5.38 14.62 4.85
C SER A 88 3.90 14.95 5.10
N SER A 89 3.62 16.17 5.59
CA SER A 89 2.25 16.61 5.87
C SER A 89 1.39 16.70 4.60
N GLN A 90 1.96 17.14 3.47
CA GLN A 90 1.26 17.19 2.18
C GLN A 90 0.88 15.78 1.68
N LEU A 91 1.81 14.83 1.77
CA LEU A 91 1.56 13.44 1.38
C LEU A 91 0.47 12.80 2.23
N LEU A 92 0.53 12.98 3.56
CA LEU A 92 -0.48 12.45 4.47
C LEU A 92 -1.87 13.05 4.19
N GLN A 93 -1.94 14.36 3.93
CA GLN A 93 -3.21 15.02 3.60
C GLN A 93 -3.81 14.50 2.29
N ALA A 94 -2.99 14.19 1.29
CA ALA A 94 -3.45 13.59 0.05
C ALA A 94 -3.93 12.14 0.24
N ALA A 95 -3.26 11.36 1.10
CA ALA A 95 -3.65 10.00 1.42
C ALA A 95 -5.00 9.89 2.14
N ILE A 96 -5.26 10.78 3.10
CA ILE A 96 -6.46 10.79 3.95
C ILE A 96 -7.77 10.90 3.16
N ASN A 97 -7.73 11.46 1.95
CA ASN A 97 -8.91 11.65 1.12
C ASN A 97 -9.40 10.35 0.43
N ASP A 98 -8.76 9.20 0.68
CA ASP A 98 -8.99 7.94 -0.04
C ASP A 98 -8.98 6.74 0.93
N GLU A 99 -9.94 5.81 0.80
CA GLU A 99 -10.23 4.82 1.86
C GLU A 99 -10.53 3.40 1.35
N LEU A 100 -9.59 2.48 1.61
CA LEU A 100 -9.85 1.04 1.87
C LEU A 100 -8.90 0.54 2.98
N LEU A 101 -9.09 -0.71 3.44
CA LEU A 101 -8.38 -1.29 4.61
C LEU A 101 -6.85 -1.13 4.61
N TRP A 102 -6.19 -1.36 3.47
CA TRP A 102 -4.73 -1.21 3.35
C TRP A 102 -4.29 0.26 3.47
N GLY A 103 -4.99 1.16 2.78
CA GLY A 103 -4.82 2.61 2.94
C GLY A 103 -5.07 3.07 4.37
N ALA A 104 -6.21 2.67 4.95
CA ALA A 104 -6.59 3.00 6.33
C ALA A 104 -5.55 2.52 7.36
N SER A 105 -4.96 1.34 7.15
CA SER A 105 -3.91 0.82 8.03
C SER A 105 -2.64 1.66 7.99
N TRP A 106 -2.20 2.09 6.81
CA TRP A 106 -1.07 3.00 6.67
C TRP A 106 -1.38 4.41 7.17
N ILE A 107 -2.57 4.92 6.91
CA ILE A 107 -3.00 6.24 7.40
C ILE A 107 -3.09 6.22 8.93
N TYR A 108 -3.66 5.18 9.54
CA TYR A 108 -3.68 5.02 11.00
C TYR A 108 -2.25 5.03 11.56
N LYS A 109 -1.35 4.24 10.95
CA LYS A 109 0.04 4.17 11.37
C LYS A 109 0.77 5.51 11.25
N ALA A 110 0.48 6.28 10.20
CA ALA A 110 1.12 7.57 9.95
C ALA A 110 0.56 8.71 10.81
N SER A 111 -0.75 8.71 11.06
CA SER A 111 -1.46 9.84 11.68
C SER A 111 -1.84 9.63 13.14
N GLY A 112 -2.01 8.37 13.58
CA GLY A 112 -2.58 8.04 14.89
C GLY A 112 -4.06 8.40 15.06
N ILE A 113 -4.78 8.73 13.98
CA ILE A 113 -6.19 9.14 14.04
C ILE A 113 -7.10 7.93 14.28
N ASN A 114 -7.89 7.97 15.36
CA ASN A 114 -8.74 6.85 15.79
C ASN A 114 -9.89 6.50 14.82
N SER A 115 -10.38 7.41 13.98
CA SER A 115 -11.44 7.06 13.02
C SER A 115 -11.01 5.98 12.02
N TYR A 116 -9.73 5.96 11.62
CA TYR A 116 -9.18 4.89 10.78
C TYR A 116 -9.07 3.56 11.54
N MET A 117 -8.80 3.60 12.85
CA MET A 117 -8.88 2.42 13.71
C MET A 117 -10.31 1.86 13.73
N GLU A 118 -11.30 2.71 13.95
CA GLU A 118 -12.72 2.30 13.95
C GLU A 118 -13.14 1.72 12.59
N PHE A 119 -12.63 2.29 11.49
CA PHE A 119 -12.83 1.76 10.14
C PHE A 119 -12.23 0.36 9.98
N ILE A 120 -10.98 0.16 10.40
CA ILE A 120 -10.28 -1.13 10.35
C ILE A 120 -11.04 -2.19 11.15
N GLN A 121 -11.56 -1.82 12.33
CA GLN A 121 -12.34 -2.72 13.17
C GLN A 121 -13.70 -3.08 12.53
N SER A 122 -14.41 -2.07 12.00
CA SER A 122 -15.76 -2.25 11.46
C SER A 122 -15.76 -3.01 10.13
N ASN A 123 -14.73 -2.82 9.30
CA ASN A 123 -14.68 -3.36 7.95
C ASN A 123 -13.69 -4.53 7.79
N GLY A 124 -12.80 -4.76 8.74
CA GLY A 124 -11.75 -5.79 8.65
C GLY A 124 -12.30 -7.17 8.29
N HIS A 125 -13.34 -7.64 9.00
CA HIS A 125 -13.99 -8.93 8.75
C HIS A 125 -14.51 -9.05 7.30
N ILE A 126 -15.15 -8.00 6.79
CA ILE A 126 -15.71 -7.96 5.41
C ILE A 126 -14.59 -7.91 4.37
N LEU A 127 -13.44 -7.32 4.72
CA LEU A 127 -12.31 -7.08 3.84
C LEU A 127 -11.22 -8.18 3.94
N GLY A 128 -11.58 -9.35 4.49
CA GLY A 128 -10.74 -10.54 4.52
C GLY A 128 -9.73 -10.59 5.67
N ALA A 129 -9.98 -9.89 6.78
CA ALA A 129 -9.18 -10.04 7.99
C ALA A 129 -9.20 -11.48 8.52
N ASP A 130 -10.32 -12.19 8.35
CA ASP A 130 -10.53 -13.57 8.79
C ASP A 130 -10.03 -14.63 7.80
N ASP A 131 -9.64 -14.22 6.59
CA ASP A 131 -9.24 -15.15 5.52
C ASP A 131 -7.73 -15.32 5.44
N ASP A 132 -7.20 -16.53 5.47
CA ASP A 132 -5.76 -16.72 5.23
C ASP A 132 -5.35 -16.27 3.82
N GLY A 133 -4.32 -15.43 3.75
CA GLY A 133 -3.68 -15.01 2.51
C GLY A 133 -2.25 -15.52 2.48
N TYR A 134 -1.88 -16.21 1.40
CA TYR A 134 -0.59 -16.89 1.29
C TYR A 134 0.39 -16.24 0.30
N THR A 135 -0.02 -15.12 -0.32
CA THR A 135 0.78 -14.37 -1.29
C THR A 135 0.60 -12.88 -1.05
N PHE A 136 1.72 -12.17 -0.87
CA PHE A 136 1.73 -10.71 -0.90
C PHE A 136 2.19 -10.24 -2.29
N SER A 137 1.40 -9.42 -2.96
CA SER A 137 1.70 -8.93 -4.31
C SER A 137 1.09 -7.55 -4.58
N TRP A 138 1.31 -7.02 -5.79
CA TRP A 138 0.66 -5.80 -6.26
C TRP A 138 -0.86 -5.95 -6.42
N ASP A 139 -1.39 -7.17 -6.39
CA ASP A 139 -2.82 -7.48 -6.49
C ASP A 139 -3.40 -7.74 -5.09
N ASP A 140 -2.74 -8.58 -4.27
CA ASP A 140 -3.21 -8.96 -2.93
C ASP A 140 -2.28 -8.46 -1.79
N LYS A 141 -2.82 -7.55 -0.96
CA LYS A 141 -2.07 -6.87 0.13
C LYS A 141 -2.51 -7.34 1.50
N ARG A 142 -3.49 -8.24 1.58
CA ARG A 142 -4.07 -8.72 2.85
C ARG A 142 -3.01 -9.29 3.80
N PRO A 143 -2.02 -10.09 3.34
CA PRO A 143 -0.95 -10.56 4.23
C PRO A 143 -0.10 -9.42 4.79
N GLY A 144 0.18 -8.39 3.97
CA GLY A 144 0.90 -7.19 4.38
C GLY A 144 0.15 -6.39 5.45
N THR A 145 -1.15 -6.17 5.26
CA THR A 145 -2.03 -5.54 6.26
C THR A 145 -2.00 -6.29 7.59
N LYS A 146 -2.06 -7.62 7.55
CA LYS A 146 -2.04 -8.47 8.76
C LYS A 146 -0.72 -8.37 9.52
N ILE A 147 0.40 -8.40 8.81
CA ILE A 147 1.73 -8.17 9.41
C ILE A 147 1.81 -6.75 9.99
N LEU A 148 1.30 -5.76 9.28
CA LEU A 148 1.36 -4.36 9.72
C LEU A 148 0.60 -4.15 11.03
N LEU A 149 -0.62 -4.70 11.12
CA LEU A 149 -1.49 -4.57 12.28
C LEU A 149 -1.11 -5.52 13.42
N SER A 150 -0.53 -6.69 13.13
CA SER A 150 -0.03 -7.59 14.18
C SER A 150 1.10 -6.96 14.99
N LYS A 151 1.84 -6.00 14.40
CA LYS A 151 2.84 -5.21 15.12
C LYS A 151 2.22 -4.43 16.29
N GLU A 152 1.02 -3.90 16.11
CA GLU A 152 0.30 -3.19 17.18
C GLU A 152 -0.06 -4.13 18.34
N PHE A 153 -0.49 -5.37 18.04
CA PHE A 153 -0.68 -6.41 19.06
C PHE A 153 0.63 -6.69 19.82
N LEU A 154 1.73 -6.89 19.09
CA LEU A 154 3.02 -7.31 19.67
C LEU A 154 3.70 -6.21 20.49
N GLU A 155 3.57 -4.95 20.09
CA GLU A 155 4.24 -3.82 20.75
C GLU A 155 3.39 -3.13 21.81
N LYS A 156 2.08 -3.06 21.60
CA LYS A 156 1.16 -2.34 22.49
C LYS A 156 0.21 -3.24 23.29
N ASN A 157 0.30 -4.55 23.09
CA ASN A 157 -0.54 -5.57 23.75
C ASN A 157 -2.05 -5.31 23.55
N SER A 158 -2.41 -4.79 22.38
CA SER A 158 -3.79 -4.53 21.96
C SER A 158 -4.45 -5.83 21.51
N GLU A 159 -5.21 -6.48 22.41
CA GLU A 159 -5.90 -7.75 22.16
C GLU A 159 -6.79 -7.73 20.91
N GLU A 160 -7.26 -6.54 20.50
CA GLU A 160 -8.06 -6.30 19.31
C GLU A 160 -7.36 -6.75 18.01
N PHE A 161 -6.03 -6.80 18.00
CA PHE A 161 -5.23 -7.22 16.84
C PHE A 161 -4.76 -8.68 16.90
N GLN A 162 -5.24 -9.46 17.87
CA GLN A 162 -4.86 -10.87 18.04
C GLN A 162 -5.16 -11.69 16.79
N LEU A 163 -6.30 -11.44 16.12
CA LEU A 163 -6.69 -12.14 14.91
C LEU A 163 -5.71 -11.84 13.74
N TYR A 164 -5.32 -10.57 13.56
CA TYR A 164 -4.33 -10.19 12.56
C TYR A 164 -2.97 -10.85 12.81
N LYS A 165 -2.57 -10.99 14.09
CA LYS A 165 -1.39 -11.76 14.46
C LYS A 165 -1.52 -13.23 14.10
N ALA A 166 -2.65 -13.87 14.39
CA ALA A 166 -2.86 -15.29 14.08
C ALA A 166 -2.74 -15.56 12.56
N HIS A 167 -3.35 -14.72 11.73
CA HIS A 167 -3.25 -14.89 10.27
C HIS A 167 -1.89 -14.47 9.70
N ALA A 168 -1.19 -13.52 10.34
CA ALA A 168 0.21 -13.22 10.00
C ALA A 168 1.11 -14.44 10.28
N ASP A 169 0.90 -15.13 11.40
CA ASP A 169 1.63 -16.36 11.71
C ASP A 169 1.34 -17.46 10.68
N ASN A 170 0.08 -17.66 10.28
CA ASN A 170 -0.27 -18.63 9.23
C ASN A 170 0.46 -18.34 7.92
N TYR A 171 0.50 -17.06 7.52
CA TYR A 171 1.25 -16.64 6.33
C TYR A 171 2.74 -16.95 6.45
N ILE A 172 3.40 -16.53 7.54
CA ILE A 172 4.83 -16.80 7.75
C ILE A 172 5.12 -18.30 7.83
N CYS A 173 4.29 -19.06 8.55
CA CYS A 173 4.41 -20.52 8.65
C CYS A 173 4.32 -21.17 7.28
N SER A 174 3.48 -20.67 6.37
CA SER A 174 3.38 -21.22 5.02
C SER A 174 4.67 -21.09 4.20
N LEU A 175 5.56 -20.17 4.58
CA LEU A 175 6.85 -19.91 3.95
C LEU A 175 8.02 -20.59 4.68
N ILE A 176 7.76 -21.46 5.65
CA ILE A 176 8.80 -22.18 6.39
C ILE A 176 8.53 -23.68 6.25
N PRO A 177 9.43 -24.45 5.59
CA PRO A 177 9.27 -25.89 5.46
C PRO A 177 9.16 -26.59 6.82
N GLY A 178 8.23 -27.55 6.92
CA GLY A 178 8.05 -28.38 8.13
C GLY A 178 7.14 -27.80 9.21
N THR A 179 6.54 -26.63 9.01
CA THR A 179 5.49 -26.08 9.89
C THR A 179 4.12 -26.74 9.66
N PRO A 180 3.20 -26.72 10.64
CA PRO A 180 1.83 -27.19 10.40
C PRO A 180 1.08 -26.28 9.40
N GLY A 181 0.21 -26.86 8.58
CA GLY A 181 -0.70 -26.12 7.68
C GLY A 181 -0.29 -26.14 6.20
N PHE A 182 -0.85 -25.20 5.43
CA PHE A 182 -0.47 -25.01 4.02
C PHE A 182 0.99 -24.57 3.93
N GLN A 183 1.74 -25.10 2.94
CA GLN A 183 3.13 -24.72 2.69
C GLN A 183 3.35 -24.38 1.22
N ALA A 184 4.17 -23.36 0.98
CA ALA A 184 4.68 -23.03 -0.33
C ALA A 184 5.50 -24.19 -0.91
N GLN A 185 5.50 -24.30 -2.24
CA GLN A 185 6.30 -25.30 -2.94
C GLN A 185 7.75 -24.82 -3.06
N TYR A 186 8.70 -25.67 -2.65
CA TYR A 186 10.12 -25.38 -2.74
C TYR A 186 10.74 -26.17 -3.89
N THR A 187 11.57 -25.50 -4.69
CA THR A 187 12.48 -26.19 -5.61
C THR A 187 13.63 -26.81 -4.83
N SER A 188 14.32 -27.78 -5.41
CA SER A 188 15.37 -28.56 -4.72
C SER A 188 16.60 -27.77 -4.26
N GLY A 189 16.67 -26.46 -4.53
CA GLY A 189 17.90 -25.67 -4.39
C GLY A 189 19.03 -26.20 -5.27
N GLN A 190 20.08 -25.41 -5.46
CA GLN A 190 21.38 -25.89 -5.97
C GLN A 190 22.44 -25.54 -4.94
#